data_AF-A0A6G3WHT6-F1
#
_entry.id   AF-A0A6G3WHT6-F1
#
_cell.length_a   1.000
_cell.length_b   1.000
_cell.length_c   1.000
_cell.angle_alpha   90.00
_cell.angle_beta   90.00
_cell.angle_gamma   90.00
#
_symmetry.space_group_name_H-M   'P 1'
#
loop_
_entity.id
_entity.type
_entity.pdbx_description
1 polymer ?
#
loop_
_entity_poly.entity_id
_entity_poly.type
_entity_poly.pdbx_seq_one_letter_code
_entity_poly.pdbx_strand_id
1 'polypeptide(L)' 'ARAAAVHVDADDAEKDVAAAAAALGAADLGDDDAQFTVDGAGDHELLWFGVQEIPQLIG' A
#
# COMPACT_ATOMS: atom_id res chain seq x y z
N ALA A 1 3.24 19.02 -13.14
CA ALA A 1 3.83 18.82 -11.80
C ALA A 1 5.05 17.92 -11.93
N ARG A 2 6.06 18.07 -11.06
CA ARG A 2 7.17 17.10 -10.92
C ARG A 2 7.12 16.52 -9.51
N ALA A 3 7.28 15.21 -9.37
CA ALA A 3 7.34 14.56 -8.07
C ALA A 3 8.60 15.01 -7.31
N ALA A 4 8.48 15.26 -6.01
CA ALA A 4 9.62 15.61 -5.14
C ALA A 4 10.25 14.38 -4.46
N ALA A 5 9.49 13.28 -4.39
CA ALA A 5 9.89 11.96 -3.90
C ALA A 5 8.81 10.94 -4.32
N VAL A 6 9.09 9.65 -4.15
CA VAL A 6 8.09 8.58 -4.22
C VAL A 6 8.11 7.77 -2.93
N HIS A 7 6.93 7.31 -2.54
CA HIS A 7 6.75 6.33 -1.48
C HIS A 7 6.37 5.01 -2.11
N VAL A 8 6.96 3.90 -1.65
CA VAL A 8 6.72 2.56 -2.19
C VAL A 8 6.51 1.60 -1.03
N ASP A 9 5.55 0.70 -1.17
CA ASP A 9 5.35 -0.40 -0.23
C ASP A 9 6.63 -1.26 -0.17
N ALA A 10 6.96 -1.73 1.03
CA ALA A 10 8.01 -2.73 1.18
C ALA A 10 7.52 -4.11 0.71
N ASP A 11 8.46 -5.00 0.36
CA ASP A 11 8.13 -6.34 -0.17
C ASP A 11 7.28 -7.18 0.80
N ASP A 12 7.39 -6.94 2.12
CA ASP A 12 6.61 -7.64 3.13
C ASP A 12 5.15 -7.17 3.23
N ALA A 13 4.83 -5.97 2.74
CA ALA A 13 3.47 -5.44 2.69
C ALA A 13 2.61 -6.10 1.59
N GLU A 14 3.22 -6.74 0.58
CA GLU A 14 2.52 -7.28 -0.61
C GLU A 14 1.31 -8.15 -0.22
N LYS A 15 1.48 -9.05 0.75
CA LYS A 15 0.44 -10.01 1.15
C LYS A 15 -0.75 -9.33 1.80
N ASP A 16 -0.49 -8.35 2.66
CA ASP A 16 -1.53 -7.66 3.42
C ASP A 16 -2.27 -6.66 2.54
N VAL A 17 -1.57 -5.97 1.65
CA VAL A 17 -2.18 -5.11 0.61
C VAL A 17 -3.05 -5.92 -0.33
N ALA A 18 -2.61 -7.11 -0.76
CA ALA A 18 -3.42 -8.00 -1.59
C ALA A 18 -4.68 -8.51 -0.85
N ALA A 19 -4.56 -8.84 0.44
CA ALA A 19 -5.69 -9.24 1.28
C ALA A 19 -6.70 -8.10 1.45
N ALA A 20 -6.22 -6.89 1.74
CA ALA A 20 -7.06 -5.69 1.82
C ALA A 20 -7.79 -5.40 0.51
N ALA A 21 -7.11 -5.49 -0.64
CA ALA A 21 -7.72 -5.31 -1.95
C ALA A 21 -8.85 -6.31 -2.22
N ALA A 22 -8.69 -7.57 -1.78
CA ALA A 22 -9.71 -8.60 -1.89
C ALA A 22 -10.90 -8.38 -0.93
N ALA A 23 -10.65 -7.84 0.26
CA ALA A 23 -11.66 -7.58 1.30
C ALA A 23 -12.47 -6.30 1.06
N LEU A 24 -11.97 -5.36 0.25
CA LEU A 24 -12.52 -4.02 0.07
C LEU A 24 -14.03 -4.00 -0.22
N GLY A 25 -14.51 -4.88 -1.11
CA GLY A 25 -15.94 -4.92 -1.46
C GLY A 25 -16.85 -5.36 -0.32
N ALA A 26 -16.37 -6.22 0.59
CA ALA A 26 -17.14 -6.61 1.78
C ALA A 26 -17.10 -5.51 2.85
N ALA A 27 -15.95 -4.86 3.02
CA ALA A 27 -15.80 -3.70 3.91
C ALA A 27 -16.77 -2.56 3.52
N ASP A 28 -16.88 -2.26 2.21
CA ASP A 28 -17.84 -1.27 1.68
C ASP A 28 -19.32 -1.61 1.99
N LEU A 29 -19.62 -2.90 2.22
CA LEU A 29 -20.95 -3.38 2.60
C LEU A 29 -21.16 -3.47 4.13
N GLY A 30 -20.17 -3.03 4.93
CA GLY A 30 -20.25 -2.97 6.38
C GLY A 30 -19.83 -4.26 7.09
N ASP A 31 -18.99 -5.09 6.47
CA ASP A 31 -18.35 -6.23 7.15
C ASP A 31 -17.16 -5.75 8.00
N ASP A 32 -17.28 -5.90 9.33
CA ASP A 32 -16.28 -5.42 10.29
C ASP A 32 -14.94 -6.19 10.21
N ASP A 33 -14.96 -7.49 9.88
CA ASP A 33 -13.73 -8.29 9.73
C ASP A 33 -13.00 -7.89 8.44
N ALA A 34 -13.75 -7.62 7.38
CA ALA A 34 -13.21 -7.07 6.15
C ALA A 34 -12.64 -5.66 6.37
N GLN A 35 -13.32 -4.81 7.14
CA GLN A 35 -12.83 -3.48 7.49
C GLN A 35 -11.50 -3.56 8.26
N PHE A 36 -11.39 -4.44 9.26
CA PHE A 36 -10.15 -4.67 9.98
C PHE A 36 -9.00 -5.08 9.05
N THR A 37 -9.29 -5.95 8.08
CA THR A 37 -8.29 -6.40 7.09
C THR A 37 -7.83 -5.26 6.18
N VAL A 38 -8.75 -4.39 5.75
CA VAL A 38 -8.42 -3.21 4.92
C VAL A 38 -7.58 -2.21 5.70
N ASP A 39 -7.98 -1.90 6.92
CA ASP A 39 -7.28 -0.93 7.77
C ASP A 39 -5.85 -1.40 8.09
N GLY A 40 -5.66 -2.71 8.31
CA GLY A 40 -4.36 -3.29 8.63
C GLY A 40 -3.32 -3.14 7.51
N ALA A 41 -3.71 -2.99 6.24
CA ALA A 41 -2.76 -2.72 5.17
C ALA A 41 -2.08 -1.34 5.31
N GLY A 42 -2.74 -0.38 5.97
CA GLY A 42 -2.19 0.96 6.22
C GLY A 42 -1.17 1.02 7.36
N ASP A 43 -1.00 -0.06 8.13
CA ASP A 43 -0.01 -0.12 9.21
C ASP A 43 1.42 -0.37 8.72
N HIS A 44 1.59 -0.66 7.42
CA HIS A 44 2.90 -0.82 6.80
C HIS A 44 3.59 0.52 6.58
N GLU A 45 4.85 0.61 7.00
CA GLU A 45 5.70 1.77 6.73
C GLU A 45 6.04 1.85 5.23
N LEU A 46 5.95 3.05 4.66
CA LEU A 46 6.29 3.26 3.26
C LEU A 46 7.76 3.62 3.11
N LEU A 47 8.45 2.91 2.22
CA LEU A 47 9.82 3.25 1.83
C LEU A 47 9.84 4.59 1.10
N TRP A 48 10.84 5.43 1.38
CA TRP A 48 10.97 6.75 0.77
C TRP A 48 12.17 6.78 -0.18
N PHE A 49 11.95 7.29 -1.39
CA PHE A 49 13.00 7.46 -2.39
C PHE A 49 12.99 8.88 -2.94
N GLY A 50 14.18 9.50 -2.99
CA GLY A 50 14.35 10.79 -3.62
C GLY A 50 14.27 10.70 -5.15
N VAL A 51 14.13 11.84 -5.81
CA VAL A 51 13.99 11.90 -7.29
C VAL A 51 15.11 11.23 -8.06
N GLN A 52 16.34 11.20 -7.52
CA GLN A 52 17.50 10.55 -8.13
C GLN A 52 17.48 9.01 -8.05
N GLU A 53 16.63 8.42 -7.22
CA GLU A 53 16.52 6.97 -7.01
C GLU A 53 15.37 6.35 -7.81
N ILE A 54 14.44 7.17 -8.31
CA ILE A 54 13.26 6.71 -9.06
C ILE A 54 13.65 5.85 -10.29
N PRO A 55 14.64 6.20 -11.13
CA PRO A 55 14.99 5.38 -12.28
C PRO A 55 15.36 3.94 -11.91
N GLN A 56 15.99 3.72 -10.75
CA GLN A 56 16.36 2.39 -10.26
C GLN A 56 15.15 1.54 -9.83
N LEU A 57 14.00 2.17 -9.55
CA LEU A 57 12.77 1.48 -9.12
C LEU A 57 11.93 0.99 -10.31
N ILE A 58 12.00 1.68 -11.44
CA ILE A 58 11.08 1.47 -12.58
C ILE A 58 11.73 0.78 -13.79
N GLY A 59 13.05 0.57 -13.76
CA GLY A 59 13.82 -0.05 -14.86
C GLY A 59 14.33 0.96 -15.88
#